data_AF-A0A929ISG6-F1
#
_entry.id   AF-A0A929ISG6-F1
#
_cell.length_a   1.000
_cell.length_b   1.000
_cell.length_c   1.000
_cell.angle_alpha   90.00
_cell.angle_beta   90.00
_cell.angle_gamma   90.00
#
_symmetry.space_group_name_H-M   'P 1'
#
loop_
_entity.id
_entity.type
_entity.pdbx_description
1 polymer ?
#
loop_
_entity_poly.entity_id
_entity_poly.type
_entity_poly.pdbx_seq_one_letter_code
_entity_poly.pdbx_strand_id
1 'polypeptide(L)'
;MSDDDRTPEAIRSVWPAIVLAGFSGAMIIWSHSYGEVARLVPVIVGWAMLVLCVIDILSRLDLPFSQFLRDFWGADFRNREMKHDPALKTEFMQALWVSGCVAGMLTIGILPSLPVFVMGYIALVGGRRWIECIAAGAIVFGFVYVVFEVLLNYELYRGALFDERGFSDW
;
A
#
# COMPACT_ATOMS: atom_id res chain seq x y z
N MET A 1 -29.51 -19.88 -21.25
CA MET A 1 -29.44 -18.59 -20.54
C MET A 1 -27.97 -18.42 -20.18
N SER A 2 -27.27 -17.54 -20.90
CA SER A 2 -25.80 -17.46 -20.93
C SER A 2 -25.24 -17.02 -19.59
N ASP A 3 -24.26 -17.78 -19.09
CA ASP A 3 -23.55 -17.59 -17.83
C ASP A 3 -22.57 -16.38 -17.83
N ASP A 4 -22.79 -15.41 -18.73
CA ASP A 4 -21.91 -14.26 -19.01
C ASP A 4 -22.19 -13.04 -18.08
N ASP A 5 -23.05 -13.23 -17.08
CA ASP A 5 -23.80 -12.16 -16.40
C ASP A 5 -23.42 -11.97 -14.91
N ARG A 6 -22.17 -12.25 -14.52
CA ARG A 6 -21.76 -12.21 -13.09
C ARG A 6 -20.45 -11.52 -12.74
N THR A 7 -19.88 -10.71 -13.62
CA THR A 7 -18.79 -9.81 -13.20
C THR A 7 -19.38 -8.44 -12.86
N PRO A 8 -19.31 -8.00 -11.58
CA PRO A 8 -19.72 -6.66 -11.19
C PRO A 8 -19.17 -5.58 -12.12
N GLU A 9 -20.00 -4.61 -12.51
CA GLU A 9 -19.60 -3.50 -13.39
C GLU A 9 -18.37 -2.76 -12.86
N ALA A 10 -18.24 -2.64 -11.53
CA ALA A 10 -17.07 -2.07 -10.88
C ALA A 10 -15.75 -2.75 -11.29
N ILE A 11 -15.77 -4.07 -11.49
CA ILE A 11 -14.57 -4.85 -11.86
C ILE A 11 -14.26 -4.73 -13.34
N ARG A 12 -15.26 -4.55 -14.21
CA ARG A 12 -15.05 -4.26 -15.65
C ARG A 12 -14.68 -2.79 -15.89
N SER A 13 -15.06 -1.89 -14.99
CA SER A 13 -14.92 -0.45 -15.20
C SER A 13 -13.45 -0.02 -15.32
N VAL A 14 -13.17 0.90 -16.23
CA VAL A 14 -11.84 1.50 -16.40
C VAL A 14 -11.58 2.59 -15.35
N TRP A 15 -12.63 2.99 -14.62
CA TRP A 15 -12.60 4.09 -13.65
C TRP A 15 -11.55 3.93 -12.55
N PRO A 16 -11.38 2.78 -11.88
CA PRO A 16 -10.34 2.60 -10.87
C PRO A 16 -8.95 2.90 -11.44
N ALA A 17 -8.64 2.35 -12.61
CA ALA A 17 -7.34 2.55 -13.26
C ALA A 17 -7.09 4.03 -13.62
N ILE A 18 -8.13 4.73 -14.09
CA ILE A 18 -8.05 6.17 -14.39
C ILE A 18 -7.83 6.99 -13.12
N VAL A 19 -8.57 6.70 -12.05
CA VAL A 19 -8.43 7.39 -10.75
C VAL A 19 -7.04 7.16 -10.17
N LEU A 20 -6.54 5.92 -10.21
CA LEU A 20 -5.21 5.56 -9.76
C LEU A 20 -4.10 6.20 -10.61
N ALA A 21 -4.28 6.27 -11.93
CA ALA A 21 -3.36 6.98 -12.83
C ALA A 21 -3.33 8.48 -12.51
N GLY A 22 -4.49 9.10 -12.29
CA GLY A 22 -4.60 10.49 -11.88
C GLY A 22 -3.93 10.76 -10.53
N PHE A 23 -4.17 9.89 -9.53
CA PHE A 23 -3.53 9.94 -8.23
C PHE A 23 -2.01 9.81 -8.34
N SER A 24 -1.54 8.85 -9.13
CA SER A 24 -0.11 8.66 -9.40
C SER A 24 0.51 9.91 -10.03
N GLY A 25 -0.12 10.48 -11.06
CA GLY A 25 0.34 11.72 -11.69
C GLY A 25 0.40 12.88 -10.69
N ALA A 26 -0.63 13.04 -9.86
CA ALA A 26 -0.65 14.04 -8.79
C ALA A 26 0.50 13.83 -7.78
N MET A 27 0.78 12.58 -7.42
CA MET A 27 1.85 12.23 -6.49
C MET A 27 3.24 12.49 -7.08
N ILE A 28 3.46 12.19 -8.37
CA ILE A 28 4.70 12.55 -9.09
C ILE A 28 4.87 14.07 -9.09
N ILE A 29 3.82 14.83 -9.45
CA ILE A 29 3.87 16.29 -9.46
C ILE A 29 4.18 16.83 -8.06
N TRP A 30 3.50 16.33 -7.05
CA TRP A 30 3.69 16.77 -5.67
C TRP A 30 5.08 16.42 -5.15
N SER A 31 5.65 15.27 -5.53
CA SER A 31 6.99 14.86 -5.11
C SER A 31 8.10 15.83 -5.50
N HIS A 32 7.88 16.68 -6.52
CA HIS A 32 8.84 17.71 -6.90
C HIS A 32 9.00 18.82 -5.87
N SER A 33 8.08 18.95 -4.89
CA SER A 33 8.27 19.86 -3.75
C SER A 33 9.20 19.30 -2.68
N TYR A 34 9.56 18.01 -2.74
CA TYR A 34 10.48 17.40 -1.80
C TYR A 34 11.95 17.57 -2.21
N GLY A 35 12.86 17.46 -1.25
CA GLY A 35 14.30 17.47 -1.48
C GLY A 35 14.77 16.32 -2.40
N GLU A 36 15.98 16.44 -2.96
CA GLU A 36 16.48 15.55 -4.01
C GLU A 36 16.47 14.06 -3.65
N VAL A 37 16.75 13.74 -2.39
CA VAL A 37 16.75 12.36 -1.89
C VAL A 37 15.33 11.91 -1.54
N ALA A 38 14.56 12.76 -0.86
CA ALA A 38 13.21 12.44 -0.40
C ALA A 38 12.22 12.21 -1.55
N ARG A 39 12.41 12.89 -2.70
CA ARG A 39 11.55 12.70 -3.88
C ARG A 39 11.74 11.35 -4.60
N LEU A 40 12.86 10.65 -4.40
CA LEU A 40 13.18 9.44 -5.16
C LEU A 40 12.11 8.36 -4.98
N VAL A 41 11.69 8.11 -3.74
CA VAL A 41 10.71 7.05 -3.44
C VAL A 41 9.33 7.37 -4.04
N PRO A 42 8.73 8.55 -3.78
CA PRO A 42 7.47 8.94 -4.42
C PRO A 42 7.54 8.88 -5.95
N VAL A 43 8.61 9.38 -6.57
CA VAL A 43 8.76 9.36 -8.04
C VAL A 43 8.79 7.93 -8.59
N ILE A 44 9.58 7.04 -8.00
CA ILE A 44 9.68 5.64 -8.46
C ILE A 44 8.33 4.93 -8.31
N VAL A 45 7.70 5.07 -7.15
CA VAL A 45 6.39 4.45 -6.87
C VAL A 45 5.32 5.02 -7.81
N GLY A 46 5.29 6.33 -8.01
CA GLY A 46 4.39 7.01 -8.93
C GLY A 46 4.55 6.48 -10.35
N TRP A 47 5.76 6.52 -10.91
CA TRP A 47 5.99 6.03 -12.27
C TRP A 47 5.65 4.55 -12.45
N ALA A 48 6.03 3.69 -11.49
CA ALA A 48 5.68 2.28 -11.54
C ALA A 48 4.15 2.09 -11.53
N MET A 49 3.45 2.79 -10.64
CA MET A 49 1.98 2.77 -10.58
C MET A 49 1.35 3.28 -11.87
N LEU A 50 1.88 4.36 -12.45
CA LEU A 50 1.36 4.93 -13.69
C LEU A 50 1.48 3.95 -14.85
N VAL A 51 2.64 3.30 -14.99
CA VAL A 51 2.87 2.25 -15.99
C VAL A 51 1.89 1.10 -15.81
N LEU A 52 1.70 0.62 -14.57
CA LEU A 52 0.74 -0.46 -14.28
C LEU A 52 -0.70 -0.03 -14.58
N CYS A 53 -1.11 1.19 -14.27
CA CYS A 53 -2.44 1.70 -14.60
C CYS A 53 -2.63 1.84 -16.12
N VAL A 54 -1.62 2.26 -16.87
CA VAL A 54 -1.67 2.29 -18.33
C VAL A 54 -1.85 0.89 -18.89
N ILE A 55 -1.10 -0.10 -18.39
CA ILE A 55 -1.27 -1.50 -18.78
C ILE A 55 -2.68 -2.00 -18.44
N ASP A 56 -3.22 -1.67 -17.27
CA ASP A 56 -4.58 -2.05 -16.86
C ASP A 56 -5.66 -1.38 -17.73
N ILE A 57 -5.49 -0.12 -18.11
CA ILE A 57 -6.40 0.55 -19.05
C ILE A 57 -6.33 -0.13 -20.42
N LEU A 58 -5.13 -0.37 -20.95
CA LEU A 58 -4.92 -1.01 -22.25
C LEU A 58 -5.47 -2.44 -22.29
N SER A 59 -5.37 -3.19 -21.18
CA SER A 59 -5.94 -4.53 -21.10
C SER A 59 -7.47 -4.50 -21.16
N ARG A 60 -8.12 -3.43 -20.67
CA ARG A 60 -9.58 -3.26 -20.68
C ARG A 60 -10.13 -2.73 -22.00
N LEU A 61 -9.32 -2.09 -22.84
CA LEU A 61 -9.76 -1.66 -24.17
C LEU A 61 -9.94 -2.86 -25.10
N ASP A 62 -10.99 -2.86 -25.93
CA ASP A 62 -11.27 -3.90 -26.93
C ASP A 62 -10.39 -3.74 -28.18
N LEU A 63 -9.07 -3.73 -27.98
CA LEU A 63 -8.07 -3.66 -29.04
C LEU A 63 -7.51 -5.05 -29.33
N PRO A 64 -7.09 -5.36 -30.57
CA PRO A 64 -6.50 -6.68 -30.90
C PRO A 64 -5.25 -7.01 -30.09
N PHE A 65 -4.53 -6.00 -29.60
CA PHE A 65 -3.37 -6.17 -28.71
C PHE A 65 -3.75 -6.50 -27.25
N SER A 66 -4.98 -6.21 -26.81
CA SER A 66 -5.38 -6.41 -25.42
C SER A 66 -5.54 -7.89 -25.06
N GLN A 67 -5.89 -8.76 -26.01
CA GLN A 67 -5.93 -10.21 -25.80
C GLN A 67 -4.53 -10.77 -25.46
N PHE A 68 -3.49 -10.35 -26.19
CA PHE A 68 -2.11 -10.72 -25.89
C PHE A 68 -1.67 -10.25 -24.50
N LEU A 69 -2.00 -9.01 -24.12
CA LEU A 69 -1.72 -8.49 -22.78
C LEU A 69 -2.45 -9.27 -21.68
N ARG A 70 -3.73 -9.59 -21.88
CA ARG A 70 -4.54 -10.38 -20.92
C ARG A 70 -3.95 -11.77 -20.71
N ASP A 71 -3.52 -12.43 -21.79
CA ASP A 71 -2.95 -13.77 -21.73
C ASP A 71 -1.55 -13.78 -21.11
N PHE A 72 -0.69 -12.81 -21.45
CA PHE A 72 0.68 -12.73 -20.91
C PHE A 72 0.73 -12.32 -19.44
N TRP A 73 -0.12 -11.37 -19.02
CA TRP A 73 -0.18 -10.89 -17.62
C TRP A 73 -1.15 -11.67 -16.73
N GLY A 74 -1.96 -12.57 -17.29
CA GLY A 74 -3.04 -13.23 -16.55
C GLY A 74 -4.12 -12.25 -16.08
N ALA A 75 -4.29 -11.12 -16.77
CA ALA A 75 -5.26 -10.08 -16.44
C ALA A 75 -6.69 -10.42 -16.92
N ASP A 76 -6.99 -11.70 -17.15
CA ASP A 76 -8.32 -12.13 -17.56
C ASP A 76 -9.26 -12.22 -16.35
N PHE A 77 -10.28 -11.35 -16.33
CA PHE A 77 -11.29 -11.31 -15.28
C PHE A 77 -12.27 -12.49 -15.32
N ARG A 78 -12.16 -13.38 -16.32
CA ARG A 78 -13.02 -14.58 -16.46
C ARG A 78 -12.74 -15.64 -15.40
N ASN A 79 -11.51 -15.78 -14.92
CA ASN A 79 -11.15 -16.70 -13.84
C ASN A 79 -10.91 -15.93 -12.54
N ARG A 80 -11.98 -15.47 -11.90
CA ARG A 80 -11.90 -14.74 -10.62
C ARG A 80 -11.45 -15.70 -9.50
N GLU A 81 -10.20 -15.60 -9.08
CA GLU A 81 -9.69 -16.33 -7.91
C GLU A 81 -10.37 -15.88 -6.60
N MET A 82 -10.74 -14.61 -6.49
CA MET A 82 -11.46 -14.06 -5.35
C MET A 82 -12.99 -14.13 -5.55
N LYS A 83 -13.62 -15.19 -5.04
CA LYS A 83 -15.08 -15.39 -5.12
C LYS A 83 -15.89 -14.49 -4.18
N HIS A 84 -15.24 -13.83 -3.23
CA HIS A 84 -15.89 -12.99 -2.23
C HIS A 84 -15.68 -11.52 -2.55
N ASP A 85 -16.77 -10.74 -2.57
CA ASP A 85 -16.74 -9.29 -2.67
C ASP A 85 -16.75 -8.74 -1.23
N PRO A 86 -15.60 -8.34 -0.67
CA PRO A 86 -15.58 -7.83 0.70
C PRO A 86 -16.44 -6.56 0.79
N ALA A 87 -17.15 -6.40 1.91
CA ALA A 87 -17.92 -5.18 2.12
C ALA A 87 -16.98 -3.96 2.12
N LEU A 88 -17.41 -2.84 1.52
CA LEU A 88 -16.68 -1.56 1.52
C LEU A 88 -16.20 -1.13 2.91
N LYS A 89 -16.94 -1.50 3.97
CA LYS A 89 -16.54 -1.26 5.36
C LYS A 89 -15.23 -1.93 5.72
N THR A 90 -15.00 -3.16 5.25
CA THR A 90 -13.77 -3.91 5.50
C THR A 90 -12.60 -3.27 4.77
N GLU A 91 -12.79 -2.88 3.51
CA GLU A 91 -11.76 -2.18 2.72
C GLU A 91 -11.38 -0.85 3.37
N PHE A 92 -12.38 -0.06 3.77
CA PHE A 92 -12.15 1.20 4.48
C PHE A 92 -11.40 0.98 5.80
N MET A 93 -11.74 -0.08 6.53
CA MET A 93 -11.04 -0.42 7.78
C MET A 93 -9.59 -0.81 7.54
N GLN A 94 -9.27 -1.50 6.43
CA GLN A 94 -7.88 -1.78 6.04
C GLN A 94 -7.12 -0.50 5.67
N ALA A 95 -7.74 0.39 4.90
CA ALA A 95 -7.16 1.68 4.57
C ALA A 95 -6.88 2.52 5.83
N LEU A 96 -7.79 2.47 6.81
CA LEU A 96 -7.63 3.15 8.09
C LEU A 96 -6.46 2.58 8.90
N TRP A 97 -6.27 1.26 8.91
CA TRP A 97 -5.14 0.61 9.57
C TRP A 97 -3.80 1.04 8.97
N VAL A 98 -3.68 1.04 7.64
CA VAL A 98 -2.46 1.49 6.95
C VAL A 98 -2.21 2.98 7.24
N SER A 99 -3.26 3.80 7.15
CA SER A 99 -3.16 5.24 7.43
C SER A 99 -2.76 5.51 8.89
N GLY A 100 -3.31 4.74 9.83
CA GLY A 100 -2.96 4.79 11.24
C GLY A 100 -1.51 4.38 11.50
N CYS A 101 -0.99 3.38 10.77
CA CYS A 101 0.41 3.00 10.82
C CYS A 101 1.31 4.17 10.38
N VAL A 102 0.99 4.79 9.24
CA VAL A 102 1.74 5.96 8.73
C VAL A 102 1.69 7.10 9.74
N ALA A 103 0.51 7.44 10.27
CA ALA A 103 0.37 8.48 11.30
C ALA A 103 1.18 8.16 12.57
N GLY A 104 1.21 6.89 12.98
CA GLY A 104 2.10 6.41 14.05
C GLY A 104 3.56 6.68 13.72
N MET A 105 4.02 6.28 12.53
CA MET A 105 5.41 6.47 12.11
C MET A 105 5.82 7.94 12.13
N LEU A 106 4.91 8.83 11.72
CA LEU A 106 5.12 10.28 11.75
C LEU A 106 5.22 10.82 13.18
N THR A 107 4.39 10.32 14.09
CA THR A 107 4.26 10.87 15.45
C THR A 107 5.28 10.30 16.42
N ILE A 108 5.32 8.97 16.57
CA ILE A 108 6.16 8.27 17.57
C ILE A 108 7.41 7.64 16.96
N GLY A 109 7.58 7.69 15.64
CA GLY A 109 8.74 7.16 14.92
C GLY A 109 8.51 5.78 14.32
N ILE A 110 9.38 5.40 13.37
CA ILE A 110 9.20 4.15 12.59
C ILE A 110 9.37 2.92 13.49
N LEU A 111 10.41 2.94 14.33
CA LEU A 111 10.82 1.79 15.14
C LEU A 111 9.73 1.31 16.12
N PRO A 112 9.06 2.17 16.92
CA PRO A 112 7.94 1.73 17.77
C PRO A 112 6.62 1.55 17.02
N SER A 113 6.40 2.25 15.89
CA SER A 113 5.12 2.17 15.18
C SER A 113 4.88 0.82 14.51
N LEU A 114 5.91 0.24 13.89
CA LEU A 114 5.81 -1.06 13.23
C LEU A 114 5.36 -2.20 14.16
N PRO A 115 6.02 -2.45 15.31
CA PRO A 115 5.59 -3.52 16.21
C PRO A 115 4.22 -3.24 16.81
N VAL A 116 3.90 -1.98 17.15
CA VAL A 116 2.56 -1.61 17.64
C VAL A 116 1.49 -1.87 16.59
N PHE A 117 1.74 -1.51 15.34
CA PHE A 117 0.84 -1.80 14.22
C PHE A 117 0.64 -3.30 14.03
N VAL A 118 1.72 -4.08 13.97
CA VAL A 118 1.65 -5.54 13.79
C VAL A 118 0.90 -6.20 14.95
N MET A 119 1.23 -5.84 16.20
CA MET A 119 0.55 -6.34 17.39
C MET A 119 -0.94 -5.98 17.38
N GLY A 120 -1.27 -4.72 17.12
CA GLY A 120 -2.64 -4.22 17.10
C GLY A 120 -3.47 -4.87 15.99
N TYR A 121 -2.90 -4.98 14.80
CA TYR A 121 -3.57 -5.59 13.65
C TYR A 121 -3.84 -7.09 13.90
N ILE A 122 -2.84 -7.84 14.37
CA ILE A 122 -3.01 -9.28 14.66
C ILE A 122 -3.98 -9.50 15.83
N ALA A 123 -3.94 -8.67 16.87
CA ALA A 123 -4.83 -8.77 18.02
C ALA A 123 -6.28 -8.45 17.64
N LEU A 124 -6.52 -7.33 16.96
CA LEU A 124 -7.87 -6.81 16.72
C LEU A 124 -8.52 -7.37 15.46
N VAL A 125 -7.75 -7.54 14.37
CA VAL A 125 -8.27 -8.06 13.10
C VAL A 125 -8.10 -9.57 13.02
N GLY A 126 -6.97 -10.09 13.52
CA GLY A 126 -6.67 -11.52 13.51
C GLY A 126 -7.29 -12.34 14.64
N GLY A 127 -7.76 -11.69 15.72
CA GLY A 127 -8.35 -12.35 16.89
C GLY A 127 -7.41 -13.34 17.59
N ARG A 128 -6.09 -13.15 17.45
CA ARG A 128 -5.08 -14.06 18.01
C ARG A 128 -4.82 -13.80 19.49
N ARG A 129 -4.18 -14.78 20.15
CA ARG A 129 -3.80 -14.67 21.56
C ARG A 129 -2.71 -13.60 21.73
N TRP A 130 -2.80 -12.81 22.80
CA TRP A 130 -1.84 -11.73 23.10
C TRP A 130 -0.37 -12.15 23.07
N ILE A 131 -0.06 -13.39 23.47
CA ILE A 131 1.31 -13.92 23.43
C ILE A 131 1.84 -14.00 21.99
N GLU A 132 1.01 -14.46 21.04
CA GLU A 132 1.38 -14.53 19.62
C GLU A 132 1.58 -13.12 19.06
N CYS A 133 0.73 -12.17 19.45
CA CYS A 133 0.86 -10.77 19.04
C CYS A 133 2.17 -10.16 19.57
N ILE A 134 2.46 -10.32 20.87
CA ILE A 134 3.69 -9.80 21.49
C ILE A 134 4.93 -10.45 20.85
N ALA A 135 4.91 -11.75 20.60
CA ALA A 135 6.01 -12.45 19.94
C ALA A 135 6.24 -11.90 18.51
N ALA A 136 5.18 -11.73 17.72
CA ALA A 136 5.28 -11.15 16.37
C ALA A 136 5.82 -9.72 16.42
N GLY A 137 5.31 -8.88 17.33
CA GLY A 137 5.80 -7.52 17.53
C GLY A 137 7.28 -7.47 17.92
N ALA A 138 7.71 -8.32 18.86
CA ALA A 138 9.10 -8.42 19.30
C ALA A 138 10.04 -8.87 18.17
N ILE A 139 9.61 -9.82 17.34
CA ILE A 139 10.36 -10.28 16.16
C ILE A 139 10.52 -9.15 15.16
N VAL A 140 9.44 -8.44 14.83
CA VAL A 140 9.47 -7.31 13.89
C VAL A 140 10.37 -6.19 14.42
N PHE A 141 10.22 -5.83 15.70
CA PHE A 141 11.08 -4.82 16.34
C PHE A 141 12.56 -5.22 16.28
N GLY A 142 12.89 -6.45 16.69
CA GLY A 142 14.27 -6.94 16.68
C GLY A 142 14.86 -6.98 15.28
N PHE A 143 14.07 -7.42 14.29
CA PHE A 143 14.50 -7.44 12.89
C PHE A 143 14.79 -6.04 12.36
N VAL A 144 13.87 -5.09 12.53
CA VAL A 144 14.04 -3.70 12.06
C VAL A 144 15.23 -3.05 12.76
N TYR A 145 15.36 -3.21 14.08
CA TYR A 145 16.49 -2.69 14.85
C TYR A 145 17.83 -3.23 14.31
N VAL A 146 17.95 -4.55 14.13
CA VAL A 146 19.19 -5.17 13.66
C VAL A 146 19.52 -4.70 12.24
N VAL A 147 18.56 -4.68 11.32
CA VAL A 147 18.82 -4.29 9.93
C VAL A 147 19.23 -2.82 9.85
N PHE A 148 18.51 -1.92 10.50
CA PHE A 148 18.72 -0.49 10.31
C PHE A 148 19.77 0.10 11.23
N GLU A 149 19.71 -0.17 12.54
CA GLU A 149 20.65 0.43 13.48
C GLU A 149 21.99 -0.32 13.51
N VAL A 150 21.97 -1.65 13.46
CA VAL A 150 23.20 -2.44 13.60
C VAL A 150 23.91 -2.63 12.26
N LEU A 151 23.21 -3.12 11.24
CA LEU A 151 23.84 -3.46 9.96
C LEU A 151 24.06 -2.24 9.06
N LEU A 152 23.08 -1.35 8.98
CA LEU A 152 23.15 -0.16 8.13
C LEU A 152 23.71 1.07 8.84
N ASN A 153 23.83 1.04 10.18
CA ASN A 153 24.22 2.19 11.00
C ASN A 153 23.44 3.46 10.64
N TYR A 154 22.14 3.28 10.44
CA TYR A 154 21.22 4.32 9.99
C TYR A 154 20.26 4.68 11.12
N GLU A 155 20.24 5.95 11.51
CA GLU A 155 19.29 6.44 12.50
C GLU A 155 17.89 6.50 11.90
N LEU A 156 17.04 5.54 12.31
CA LEU A 156 15.63 5.55 11.96
C LEU A 156 14.93 6.78 12.53
N TYR A 157 13.99 7.32 11.76
CA TYR A 157 13.18 8.46 12.18
C TYR A 157 12.48 8.16 13.52
N ARG A 158 12.80 8.99 14.52
CA ARG A 158 12.36 8.83 15.92
C ARG A 158 10.98 9.44 16.21
N GLY A 159 10.34 10.06 15.22
CA GLY A 159 9.00 10.65 15.36
C GLY A 159 9.02 12.11 15.77
N ALA A 160 8.01 12.85 15.32
CA ALA A 160 7.89 14.29 15.61
C ALA A 160 7.69 14.60 17.10
N LEU A 161 7.19 13.64 17.89
CA LEU A 161 7.00 13.79 19.34
C LEU A 161 8.33 13.73 20.12
N PHE A 162 9.34 13.05 19.59
CA PHE A 162 10.60 12.80 20.28
C PHE A 162 11.78 13.56 19.68
N ASP A 163 11.58 14.25 18.55
CA ASP A 163 12.58 15.12 17.93
C ASP A 163 12.54 16.52 18.55
N GLU A 164 13.70 17.05 18.96
CA GLU A 164 13.84 18.39 19.54
C GLU A 164 13.45 19.50 18.55
N ARG A 165 13.47 19.19 17.24
CA ARG A 165 13.09 20.11 16.16
C ARG A 165 11.57 20.18 15.92
N GLY A 166 10.80 19.29 16.55
CA GLY A 166 9.34 19.26 16.48
C GLY A 166 8.77 19.16 15.06
N PHE A 167 7.51 19.57 14.87
CA PHE A 167 6.82 19.56 13.58
C PHE A 167 7.28 20.67 12.61
N SER A 168 8.20 21.56 12.99
CA SER A 168 8.54 22.75 12.18
C SER A 168 9.53 22.50 11.04
N ASP A 169 10.24 21.36 11.05
CA ASP A 169 11.20 20.96 10.00
C ASP A 169 10.64 19.87 9.05
N TRP A 170 9.33 19.61 9.13
CA TRP A 170 8.59 18.63 8.31
C TRP A 170 7.68 19.33 7.29
#